data_AF-A0A9P5Q3Q5-F1
#
_entry.id   AF-A0A9P5Q3Q5-F1
#
_cell.length_a   1.000
_cell.length_b   1.000
_cell.length_c   1.000
_cell.angle_alpha   90.00
_cell.angle_beta   90.00
_cell.angle_gamma   90.00
#
_symmetry.space_group_name_H-M   'P 1'
#
loop_
_entity.id
_entity.type
_entity.pdbx_description
1 polymer ?
#
loop_
_entity_poly.entity_id
_entity_poly.type
_entity_poly.pdbx_seq_one_letter_code
_entity_poly.pdbx_strand_id
1 'polypeptide(L)'
;MNWITRSCFIAFWGAITSALIAFLANKKQEVLSSPASYILDGSTQRLISHPTRTADTTAIILNWSRFPNVIQIVENLCQQTDDFAECPENRLKITNSVSNLYFQARFFGCAEAETEFCYIQDDDYIVLPEIIRALRVRMRKSTSAIYLLPPHEMLSSELKRIRVGESIHTSFAWLGHGSIMRPGRAQEFLALLKYLNTSDEEMQMADNYYSVLGNVYPEVWFDQGIELGGGIAFTQGVEGEERNNRHIFQAAKYLDTIMTCESPPCTGKSVPFVSFERQAPPSGHRAPCVGFPCLLETTVSLLPATQIDVESTTHMLKIERHHRESLKETDTNDYLLHPPSHAVDGKPETAFCLPRGTFVDPYRIRV
;
A
#
# COMPACT_ATOMS: atom_id res chain seq x y z
N MET A 1 -43.38 -25.72 -2.58
CA MET A 1 -42.29 -26.68 -2.80
C MET A 1 -41.14 -25.89 -3.41
N ASN A 2 -39.97 -25.66 -2.82
CA ASN A 2 -39.25 -26.37 -1.76
C ASN A 2 -38.49 -25.38 -0.87
N TRP A 3 -38.58 -25.62 0.44
CA TRP A 3 -37.93 -24.92 1.54
C TRP A 3 -36.80 -25.81 2.10
N ILE A 4 -35.78 -26.15 1.32
CA ILE A 4 -34.63 -26.95 1.81
C ILE A 4 -33.37 -26.56 1.05
N THR A 5 -32.68 -25.49 1.47
CA THR A 5 -31.25 -25.27 1.14
C THR A 5 -30.52 -24.29 2.08
N ARG A 6 -31.16 -23.69 3.09
CA ARG A 6 -30.51 -22.68 3.96
C ARG A 6 -29.90 -23.20 5.27
N SER A 7 -29.99 -24.49 5.59
CA SER A 7 -29.56 -24.98 6.92
C SER A 7 -28.19 -25.68 6.98
N CYS A 8 -27.46 -25.85 5.87
CA CYS A 8 -26.17 -26.56 5.89
C CYS A 8 -24.92 -25.66 6.02
N PHE A 9 -25.03 -24.34 5.91
CA PHE A 9 -23.84 -23.46 5.96
C PHE A 9 -23.41 -23.06 7.38
N ILE A 10 -24.28 -23.17 8.38
CA ILE A 10 -23.99 -22.73 9.76
C ILE A 10 -23.24 -23.82 10.56
N ALA A 11 -23.37 -25.09 10.19
CA ALA A 11 -22.74 -26.20 10.93
C ALA A 11 -21.23 -26.39 10.61
N PHE A 12 -20.73 -25.84 9.50
CA PHE A 12 -19.36 -26.09 9.06
C PHE A 12 -18.31 -25.19 9.75
N TRP A 13 -18.72 -24.03 10.30
CA TRP A 13 -17.80 -23.11 10.98
C TRP A 13 -17.57 -23.43 12.48
N GLY A 14 -18.48 -24.16 13.12
CA GLY A 14 -18.32 -24.58 14.53
C GLY A 14 -17.34 -25.75 14.74
N ALA A 15 -17.11 -26.57 13.72
CA ALA A 15 -16.23 -27.73 13.82
C ALA A 15 -14.74 -27.38 13.57
N ILE A 16 -14.46 -26.38 12.73
CA ILE A 16 -13.09 -25.97 12.40
C ILE A 16 -12.42 -25.24 13.57
N THR A 17 -13.19 -24.49 14.37
CA THR A 17 -12.69 -23.79 15.57
C THR A 17 -12.32 -24.73 16.71
N SER A 18 -12.97 -25.89 16.83
CA SER A 18 -12.66 -26.87 17.89
C SER A 18 -11.50 -27.83 17.51
N ALA A 19 -11.30 -28.11 16.22
CA ALA A 19 -10.22 -28.97 15.75
C ALA A 19 -8.85 -28.27 15.72
N LEU A 20 -8.83 -26.94 15.53
CA LEU A 20 -7.57 -26.17 15.50
C LEU A 20 -6.93 -26.02 16.90
N ILE A 21 -7.75 -25.94 17.96
CA ILE A 21 -7.27 -25.87 19.36
C ILE A 21 -6.63 -27.20 19.80
N ALA A 22 -7.07 -28.33 19.25
CA ALA A 22 -6.51 -29.65 19.57
C ALA A 22 -5.21 -29.98 18.80
N PHE A 23 -4.98 -29.37 17.63
CA PHE A 23 -3.80 -29.64 16.81
C PHE A 23 -2.53 -28.92 17.33
N LEU A 24 -2.69 -27.81 18.06
CA LEU A 24 -1.59 -27.03 18.64
C LEU A 24 -0.94 -27.68 19.89
N ALA A 25 -1.47 -28.81 20.38
CA ALA A 25 -1.03 -29.42 21.64
C ALA A 25 0.06 -30.49 21.50
N ASN A 26 0.53 -30.84 20.30
CA ASN A 26 1.39 -32.02 20.16
C ASN A 26 2.42 -31.97 19.03
N LYS A 27 3.54 -31.26 19.23
CA LYS A 27 4.85 -31.75 18.75
C LYS A 27 6.03 -31.04 19.41
N LYS A 28 6.94 -31.85 19.95
CA LYS A 28 8.22 -31.45 20.55
C LYS A 28 9.34 -32.26 19.87
N GLN A 29 10.49 -31.59 19.66
CA GLN A 29 11.87 -32.12 19.56
C GLN A 29 12.28 -32.79 18.21
N GLU A 30 13.49 -32.65 17.62
CA GLU A 30 14.82 -32.17 18.07
C GLU A 30 15.81 -31.93 16.86
N VAL A 31 16.56 -30.81 16.89
CA VAL A 31 18.02 -30.51 16.62
C VAL A 31 18.84 -31.19 15.48
N LEU A 32 19.59 -30.39 14.65
CA LEU A 32 21.09 -30.35 14.58
C LEU A 32 21.71 -29.30 13.58
N SER A 33 22.50 -28.37 14.16
CA SER A 33 23.80 -27.75 13.76
C SER A 33 24.19 -27.26 12.33
N SER A 34 24.58 -25.97 12.32
CA SER A 34 25.49 -25.13 11.48
C SER A 34 26.87 -25.77 11.12
N PRO A 35 27.85 -25.16 10.36
CA PRO A 35 28.02 -23.72 10.03
C PRO A 35 28.63 -23.31 8.67
N ALA A 36 28.58 -22.00 8.36
CA ALA A 36 29.67 -21.28 7.70
C ALA A 36 29.64 -19.77 8.03
N SER A 37 30.74 -19.29 8.59
CA SER A 37 31.02 -17.93 9.04
C SER A 37 31.63 -17.08 7.92
N TYR A 38 31.17 -15.84 7.75
CA TYR A 38 31.96 -14.77 7.15
C TYR A 38 32.12 -13.63 8.15
N ILE A 39 33.38 -13.33 8.46
CA ILE A 39 33.80 -12.21 9.31
C ILE A 39 33.89 -10.97 8.40
N LEU A 40 33.05 -9.98 8.65
CA LEU A 40 33.28 -8.60 8.23
C LEU A 40 33.48 -7.76 9.49
N ASP A 41 34.71 -7.33 9.68
CA ASP A 41 35.13 -6.39 10.70
C ASP A 41 34.68 -4.98 10.27
N GLY A 42 33.78 -4.39 11.05
CA GLY A 42 33.11 -3.14 10.71
C GLY A 42 32.21 -2.70 11.86
N SER A 43 32.85 -2.30 12.97
CA SER A 43 32.28 -1.52 14.09
C SER A 43 30.74 -1.50 14.19
N THR A 44 30.14 -2.65 14.51
CA THR A 44 28.72 -2.73 14.86
C THR A 44 28.57 -2.16 16.26
N GLN A 45 28.20 -0.87 16.36
CA GLN A 45 27.57 -0.39 17.58
C GLN A 45 26.31 -1.22 17.77
N ARG A 46 26.39 -2.24 18.64
CA ARG A 46 25.23 -2.90 19.21
C ARG A 46 24.28 -1.81 19.68
N LEU A 47 23.13 -1.70 19.04
CA LEU A 47 22.04 -0.86 19.49
C LEU A 47 21.67 -1.33 20.89
N ILE A 48 22.18 -0.59 21.87
CA ILE A 48 21.83 -0.66 23.29
C ILE A 48 20.30 -0.59 23.34
N SER A 49 19.69 -1.65 23.88
CA SER A 49 18.27 -1.74 24.18
C SER A 49 17.80 -0.48 24.90
N HIS A 50 17.19 0.42 24.14
CA HIS A 50 16.61 1.66 24.67
C HIS A 50 15.23 1.37 25.27
N PRO A 51 14.87 2.13 26.32
CA PRO A 51 13.80 1.81 27.26
C PRO A 51 12.43 1.84 26.59
N THR A 52 11.57 0.87 26.96
CA THR A 52 10.10 0.87 26.89
C THR A 52 9.47 1.93 25.98
N ARG A 53 9.77 1.91 24.69
CA ARG A 53 9.04 2.74 23.72
C ARG A 53 7.66 2.11 23.55
N THR A 54 6.63 2.87 23.92
CA THR A 54 5.25 2.62 23.52
C THR A 54 5.21 2.39 22.02
N ALA A 55 4.42 1.42 21.56
CA ALA A 55 4.19 1.22 20.14
C ALA A 55 3.65 2.53 19.53
N ASP A 56 4.24 2.97 18.42
CA ASP A 56 3.85 4.20 17.70
C ASP A 56 3.24 3.88 16.32
N THR A 57 3.02 2.59 16.02
CA THR A 57 2.38 2.16 14.77
C THR A 57 1.47 0.97 15.01
N THR A 58 0.25 1.06 14.49
CA THR A 58 -0.73 -0.03 14.46
C THR A 58 -0.74 -0.63 13.05
N ALA A 59 -0.46 -1.93 12.92
CA ALA A 59 -0.64 -2.63 11.65
C ALA A 59 -2.10 -3.05 11.47
N ILE A 60 -2.68 -2.74 10.31
CA ILE A 60 -4.05 -3.07 9.91
C ILE A 60 -3.96 -4.03 8.74
N ILE A 61 -4.25 -5.30 8.99
CA ILE A 61 -4.18 -6.38 7.99
C ILE A 61 -5.61 -6.79 7.63
N LEU A 62 -5.95 -6.68 6.34
CA LEU A 62 -7.24 -7.16 5.84
C LEU A 62 -7.16 -8.64 5.49
N ASN A 63 -7.93 -9.47 6.19
CA ASN A 63 -8.03 -10.90 5.93
C ASN A 63 -9.26 -11.22 5.08
N TRP A 64 -9.04 -11.87 3.95
CA TRP A 64 -10.05 -12.48 3.11
C TRP A 64 -9.75 -13.95 2.87
N SER A 65 -10.15 -14.77 3.83
CA SER A 65 -10.09 -16.25 3.72
C SER A 65 -8.67 -16.81 3.51
N ARG A 66 -7.61 -16.06 3.86
CA ARG A 66 -6.21 -16.50 3.80
C ARG A 66 -5.54 -16.42 5.16
N PHE A 67 -6.20 -16.98 6.17
CA PHE A 67 -5.69 -16.97 7.55
C PHE A 67 -4.24 -17.47 7.70
N PRO A 68 -3.75 -18.50 6.97
CA PRO A 68 -2.35 -18.90 7.03
C PRO A 68 -1.36 -17.81 6.60
N ASN A 69 -1.75 -16.91 5.69
CA ASN A 69 -0.91 -15.78 5.31
C ASN A 69 -0.90 -14.71 6.40
N VAL A 70 -2.05 -14.45 7.03
CA VAL A 70 -2.15 -13.52 8.16
C VAL A 70 -1.26 -13.97 9.33
N ILE A 71 -1.16 -15.28 9.57
CA ILE A 71 -0.23 -15.85 10.56
C ILE A 71 1.21 -15.44 10.23
N GLN A 72 1.67 -15.69 9.00
CA GLN A 72 3.03 -15.34 8.56
C GLN A 72 3.29 -13.82 8.63
N ILE A 73 2.32 -12.99 8.27
CA ILE A 73 2.43 -11.53 8.36
C ILE A 73 2.60 -11.11 9.82
N VAL A 74 1.80 -11.65 10.74
CA VAL A 74 1.88 -11.31 12.16
C VAL A 74 3.19 -11.79 12.78
N GLU A 75 3.65 -13.00 12.46
CA GLU A 75 4.96 -13.52 12.89
C GLU A 75 6.10 -12.58 12.43
N ASN A 76 6.08 -12.17 11.16
CA ASN A 76 7.02 -11.21 10.60
C ASN A 76 7.00 -9.86 11.33
N LEU A 77 5.81 -9.35 11.69
CA LEU A 77 5.66 -8.08 12.42
C LEU A 77 6.09 -8.18 13.89
N CYS A 78 5.80 -9.29 14.55
CA CYS A 78 6.13 -9.49 15.96
C CYS A 78 7.63 -9.79 16.16
N GLN A 79 8.38 -10.12 15.09
CA GLN A 79 9.83 -10.43 15.13
C GLN A 79 10.16 -11.47 16.21
N GLN A 80 9.23 -12.40 16.45
CA GLN A 80 9.34 -13.49 17.41
C GLN A 80 9.18 -14.83 16.71
N THR A 81 9.76 -15.84 17.34
CA THR A 81 9.91 -17.22 16.90
C THR A 81 8.58 -17.86 16.52
N ASP A 82 8.46 -18.33 15.27
CA ASP A 82 7.64 -19.41 14.67
C ASP A 82 6.24 -19.77 15.23
N ASP A 83 5.63 -18.98 16.11
CA ASP A 83 4.30 -19.24 16.66
C ASP A 83 3.52 -17.94 16.86
N PHE A 84 2.47 -17.75 16.04
CA PHE A 84 1.42 -16.74 16.18
C PHE A 84 0.90 -16.57 17.62
N ALA A 85 0.90 -17.64 18.44
CA ALA A 85 0.45 -17.61 19.83
C ALA A 85 1.42 -16.89 20.78
N GLU A 86 2.66 -16.64 20.37
CA GLU A 86 3.67 -15.95 21.19
C GLU A 86 3.61 -14.43 21.04
N CYS A 87 2.87 -13.88 20.06
CA CYS A 87 2.71 -12.43 19.98
C CYS A 87 1.87 -11.95 21.18
N PRO A 88 2.39 -11.03 22.02
CA PRO A 88 1.72 -10.64 23.25
C PRO A 88 0.26 -10.23 23.02
N GLU A 89 -0.67 -10.71 23.87
CA GLU A 89 -2.11 -10.43 23.73
C GLU A 89 -2.42 -8.92 23.64
N ASN A 90 -1.58 -8.07 24.24
CA ASN A 90 -1.72 -6.62 24.17
C ASN A 90 -1.22 -5.98 22.86
N ARG A 91 -0.73 -6.76 21.89
CA ARG A 91 -0.22 -6.31 20.59
C ARG A 91 -1.07 -6.77 19.40
N LEU A 92 -1.96 -7.74 19.59
CA LEU A 92 -2.84 -8.26 18.55
C LEU A 92 -4.31 -8.03 18.93
N LYS A 93 -5.06 -7.39 18.03
CA LYS A 93 -6.51 -7.22 18.15
C LYS A 93 -7.17 -7.77 16.89
N ILE A 94 -8.08 -8.72 17.07
CA ILE A 94 -8.91 -9.26 15.99
C ILE A 94 -10.28 -8.60 16.06
N THR A 95 -10.68 -7.93 14.98
CA THR A 95 -12.00 -7.32 14.84
C THR A 95 -12.76 -8.03 13.73
N ASN A 96 -13.93 -8.58 14.06
CA ASN A 96 -14.82 -9.22 13.09
C ASN A 96 -16.01 -8.32 12.79
N SER A 97 -16.42 -8.22 11.53
CA SER A 97 -17.62 -7.51 11.09
C SER A 97 -18.75 -8.49 10.75
N VAL A 98 -20.00 -8.03 10.84
CA VAL A 98 -21.19 -8.85 10.51
C VAL A 98 -21.32 -9.15 9.01
N SER A 99 -20.64 -8.37 8.18
CA SER A 99 -20.61 -8.51 6.72
C SER A 99 -19.21 -8.17 6.20
N ASN A 100 -18.91 -8.52 4.94
CA ASN A 100 -17.66 -8.12 4.32
C ASN A 100 -17.64 -6.60 4.13
N LEU A 101 -16.66 -5.93 4.74
CA LEU A 101 -16.47 -4.50 4.66
C LEU A 101 -15.52 -4.11 3.51
N TYR A 102 -14.91 -5.05 2.80
CA TYR A 102 -13.98 -4.79 1.69
C TYR A 102 -12.90 -3.76 2.09
N PHE A 103 -12.67 -2.74 1.27
CA PHE A 103 -11.58 -1.79 1.46
C PHE A 103 -11.86 -0.77 2.55
N GLN A 104 -13.11 -0.40 2.87
CA GLN A 104 -13.37 0.55 3.98
C GLN A 104 -12.87 0.04 5.34
N ALA A 105 -12.74 -1.27 5.53
CA ALA A 105 -12.26 -1.85 6.78
C ALA A 105 -10.90 -1.28 7.20
N ARG A 106 -9.98 -1.07 6.25
CA ARG A 106 -8.63 -0.54 6.55
C ARG A 106 -8.69 0.90 7.07
N PHE A 107 -9.64 1.69 6.57
CA PHE A 107 -9.83 3.07 6.99
C PHE A 107 -10.50 3.16 8.36
N PHE A 108 -11.48 2.31 8.67
CA PHE A 108 -12.03 2.22 10.03
C PHE A 108 -10.96 1.79 11.04
N GLY A 109 -10.21 0.73 10.72
CA GLY A 109 -9.11 0.26 11.59
C GLY A 109 -8.04 1.33 11.81
N CYS A 110 -7.63 2.05 10.77
CA CYS A 110 -6.68 3.15 10.89
C CYS A 110 -7.25 4.35 11.68
N ALA A 111 -8.50 4.72 11.46
CA ALA A 111 -9.15 5.84 12.14
C ALA A 111 -9.33 5.59 13.65
N GLU A 112 -9.48 4.33 14.06
CA GLU A 112 -9.57 3.89 15.46
C GLU A 112 -8.20 3.62 16.11
N ALA A 113 -7.10 3.67 15.35
CA ALA A 113 -5.78 3.40 15.90
C ALA A 113 -5.35 4.50 16.89
N GLU A 114 -4.88 4.06 18.07
CA GLU A 114 -4.40 4.95 19.15
C GLU A 114 -2.93 5.36 18.99
N THR A 115 -2.23 4.74 18.06
CA THR A 115 -0.81 5.00 17.79
C THR A 115 -0.62 6.18 16.82
N GLU A 116 0.61 6.70 16.69
CA GLU A 116 0.87 7.86 15.82
C GLU A 116 0.61 7.55 14.33
N PHE A 117 0.88 6.32 13.92
CA PHE A 117 0.77 5.86 12.54
C PHE A 117 -0.07 4.60 12.43
N CYS A 118 -0.77 4.43 11.32
CA CYS A 118 -1.28 3.14 10.92
C CYS A 118 -0.48 2.64 9.71
N TYR A 119 -0.12 1.36 9.71
CA TYR A 119 0.44 0.66 8.57
C TYR A 119 -0.61 -0.30 8.04
N ILE A 120 -0.86 -0.30 6.73
CA ILE A 120 -1.91 -1.11 6.11
C ILE A 120 -1.30 -2.04 5.08
N GLN A 121 -1.79 -3.29 5.04
CA GLN A 121 -1.40 -4.30 4.06
C GLN A 121 -2.51 -5.34 3.85
N ASP A 122 -2.58 -5.92 2.65
CA ASP A 122 -3.47 -7.03 2.30
C ASP A 122 -2.85 -8.40 2.69
N ASP A 123 -3.66 -9.45 2.75
CA ASP A 123 -3.26 -10.78 3.22
C ASP A 123 -2.55 -11.68 2.19
N ASP A 124 -2.28 -11.22 0.98
CA ASP A 124 -1.52 -11.95 -0.05
C ASP A 124 -0.14 -11.38 -0.32
N TYR A 125 0.32 -10.48 0.55
CA TYR A 125 1.57 -9.77 0.39
C TYR A 125 2.33 -9.74 1.72
N ILE A 126 3.67 -9.67 1.70
CA ILE A 126 4.48 -9.47 2.90
C ILE A 126 5.49 -8.33 2.71
N VAL A 127 5.55 -7.43 3.70
CA VAL A 127 6.55 -6.35 3.73
C VAL A 127 7.49 -6.58 4.90
N LEU A 128 8.79 -6.43 4.63
CA LEU A 128 9.82 -6.70 5.62
C LEU A 128 9.82 -5.63 6.75
N PRO A 129 10.13 -6.00 8.00
CA PRO A 129 10.02 -5.07 9.12
C PRO A 129 10.94 -3.86 9.02
N GLU A 130 12.13 -4.00 8.43
CA GLU A 130 13.05 -2.90 8.16
C GLU A 130 12.47 -1.86 7.19
N ILE A 131 11.67 -2.29 6.22
CA ILE A 131 10.96 -1.42 5.28
C ILE A 131 9.91 -0.60 6.04
N ILE A 132 9.14 -1.25 6.92
CA ILE A 132 8.16 -0.56 7.78
C ILE A 132 8.84 0.46 8.69
N ARG A 133 10.05 0.18 9.20
CA ARG A 133 10.84 1.16 9.96
C ARG A 133 11.25 2.35 9.10
N ALA A 134 11.68 2.13 7.85
CA ALA A 134 12.02 3.21 6.91
C ALA A 134 10.81 4.10 6.61
N LEU A 135 9.65 3.49 6.34
CA LEU A 135 8.36 4.17 6.18
C LEU A 135 8.03 5.05 7.39
N ARG A 136 8.14 4.51 8.61
CA ARG A 136 7.90 5.27 9.86
C ARG A 136 8.82 6.48 10.00
N VAL A 137 10.10 6.33 9.66
CA VAL A 137 11.06 7.44 9.72
C VAL A 137 10.69 8.53 8.72
N ARG A 138 10.27 8.17 7.50
CA ARG A 138 9.79 9.13 6.49
C ARG A 138 8.48 9.79 6.92
N MET A 139 7.53 9.02 7.45
CA MET A 139 6.20 9.49 7.79
C MET A 139 6.20 10.60 8.87
N ARG A 140 7.23 10.65 9.72
CA ARG A 140 7.43 11.78 10.66
C ARG A 140 7.62 13.12 9.96
N LYS A 141 8.11 13.13 8.72
CA LYS A 141 8.34 14.32 7.89
C LYS A 141 7.27 14.51 6.81
N SER A 142 6.42 13.50 6.58
CA SER A 142 5.35 13.55 5.59
C SER A 142 4.03 13.99 6.22
N THR A 143 3.23 14.72 5.45
CA THR A 143 1.84 15.06 5.77
C THR A 143 0.83 14.18 5.03
N SER A 144 1.29 13.43 4.03
CA SER A 144 0.49 12.54 3.20
C SER A 144 0.92 11.10 3.35
N ALA A 145 0.02 10.17 3.01
CA ALA A 145 0.32 8.75 3.03
C ALA A 145 1.49 8.41 2.10
N ILE A 146 2.26 7.39 2.48
CA ILE A 146 3.33 6.81 1.66
C ILE A 146 2.89 5.41 1.28
N TYR A 147 3.09 5.05 0.02
CA TYR A 147 2.63 3.80 -0.58
C TYR A 147 3.83 3.00 -1.08
N LEU A 148 3.89 1.73 -0.71
CA LEU A 148 4.75 0.74 -1.32
C LEU A 148 4.00 0.14 -2.49
N LEU A 149 4.62 0.04 -3.66
CA LEU A 149 4.02 -0.57 -4.84
C LEU A 149 5.05 -1.44 -5.55
N PRO A 150 4.69 -2.68 -5.97
CA PRO A 150 5.53 -3.44 -6.89
C PRO A 150 5.63 -2.70 -8.24
N PRO A 151 6.65 -3.01 -9.08
CA PRO A 151 6.93 -2.25 -10.30
C PRO A 151 5.74 -2.07 -11.24
N HIS A 152 4.87 -3.09 -11.38
CA HIS A 152 3.71 -3.00 -12.27
C HIS A 152 2.63 -2.04 -11.75
N GLU A 153 2.41 -1.96 -10.44
CA GLU A 153 1.49 -0.99 -9.84
C GLU A 153 2.09 0.41 -9.76
N MET A 154 3.40 0.52 -9.58
CA MET A 154 4.13 1.78 -9.69
C MET A 154 3.96 2.37 -11.09
N LEU A 155 4.15 1.56 -12.14
CA LEU A 155 3.93 1.96 -13.53
C LEU A 155 2.48 2.43 -13.75
N SER A 156 1.50 1.65 -13.31
CA SER A 156 0.07 2.02 -13.35
C SER A 156 -0.18 3.38 -12.68
N SER A 157 0.42 3.63 -11.52
CA SER A 157 0.29 4.88 -10.76
C SER A 157 0.99 6.07 -11.44
N GLU A 158 2.10 5.85 -12.13
CA GLU A 158 2.77 6.89 -12.92
C GLU A 158 1.99 7.25 -14.18
N LEU A 159 1.44 6.26 -14.89
CA LEU A 159 0.70 6.49 -16.14
C LEU A 159 -0.66 7.16 -15.91
N LYS A 160 -1.27 6.98 -14.73
CA LYS A 160 -2.51 7.64 -14.30
C LYS A 160 -2.30 9.05 -13.72
N ARG A 161 -1.05 9.53 -13.64
CA ARG A 161 -0.76 10.86 -13.09
C ARG A 161 -1.32 11.95 -14.00
N ILE A 162 -2.12 12.84 -13.42
CA ILE A 162 -2.75 13.93 -14.16
C ILE A 162 -2.73 15.26 -13.40
N ARG A 163 -2.89 16.34 -14.16
CA ARG A 163 -3.02 17.72 -13.70
C ARG A 163 -4.12 18.42 -14.51
N VAL A 164 -5.03 19.12 -13.83
CA VAL A 164 -6.05 19.98 -14.47
C VAL A 164 -5.82 21.41 -14.00
N GLY A 165 -5.37 22.27 -14.92
CA GLY A 165 -5.00 23.65 -14.61
C GLY A 165 -3.92 23.73 -13.53
N GLU A 166 -4.07 24.67 -12.59
CA GLU A 166 -3.17 24.81 -11.43
C GLU A 166 -3.72 24.18 -10.15
N SER A 167 -5.03 23.87 -10.12
CA SER A 167 -5.74 23.52 -8.90
C SER A 167 -5.74 22.01 -8.63
N ILE A 168 -5.79 21.19 -9.69
CA ILE A 168 -5.91 19.74 -9.54
C ILE A 168 -4.62 19.05 -9.93
N HIS A 169 -4.15 18.16 -9.07
CA HIS A 169 -2.98 17.31 -9.29
C HIS A 169 -3.17 16.02 -8.51
N THR A 170 -3.30 14.89 -9.20
CA THR A 170 -3.65 13.64 -8.54
C THR A 170 -3.13 12.42 -9.31
N SER A 171 -3.17 11.27 -8.66
CA SER A 171 -3.03 9.97 -9.30
C SER A 171 -3.74 8.88 -8.49
N PHE A 172 -3.69 7.67 -9.01
CA PHE A 172 -4.16 6.48 -8.34
C PHE A 172 -2.98 5.70 -7.72
N ALA A 173 -3.14 5.14 -6.52
CA ALA A 173 -2.20 4.23 -5.88
C ALA A 173 -2.94 3.26 -4.95
N TRP A 174 -2.60 1.96 -5.02
CA TRP A 174 -3.16 0.95 -4.13
C TRP A 174 -2.55 1.01 -2.72
N LEU A 175 -3.35 0.67 -1.70
CA LEU A 175 -2.90 0.65 -0.31
C LEU A 175 -2.43 -0.75 0.14
N GLY A 176 -2.82 -1.80 -0.59
CA GLY A 176 -2.69 -3.20 -0.18
C GLY A 176 -1.27 -3.76 -0.13
N HIS A 177 -0.35 -3.21 -0.92
CA HIS A 177 1.06 -3.66 -0.96
C HIS A 177 1.91 -3.08 0.18
N GLY A 178 1.29 -2.38 1.12
CA GLY A 178 1.95 -1.66 2.19
C GLY A 178 1.73 -0.16 2.04
N SER A 179 1.09 0.45 3.03
CA SER A 179 0.97 1.91 3.08
C SER A 179 1.05 2.38 4.53
N ILE A 180 1.63 3.56 4.75
CA ILE A 180 1.66 4.19 6.06
C ILE A 180 1.00 5.56 6.01
N MET A 181 0.18 5.86 7.01
CA MET A 181 -0.48 7.16 7.16
C MET A 181 -0.77 7.45 8.63
N ARG A 182 -1.28 8.65 8.91
CA ARG A 182 -1.75 9.04 10.24
C ARG A 182 -3.24 8.69 10.40
N PRO A 183 -3.70 8.26 11.60
CA PRO A 183 -5.12 8.03 11.88
C PRO A 183 -6.02 9.20 11.47
N GLY A 184 -5.59 10.44 11.73
CA GLY A 184 -6.31 11.66 11.35
C GLY A 184 -6.60 11.76 9.85
N ARG A 185 -5.71 11.25 8.98
CA ARG A 185 -5.95 11.26 7.52
C ARG A 185 -7.03 10.25 7.11
N ALA A 186 -7.10 9.09 7.75
CA ALA A 186 -8.20 8.15 7.55
C ALA A 186 -9.53 8.72 8.06
N GLN A 187 -9.53 9.39 9.21
CA GLN A 187 -10.71 10.07 9.75
C GLN A 187 -11.23 11.17 8.82
N GLU A 188 -10.34 12.04 8.32
CA GLU A 188 -10.67 13.07 7.33
C GLU A 188 -11.25 12.45 6.06
N PHE A 189 -10.67 11.35 5.56
CA PHE A 189 -11.17 10.67 4.36
C PHE A 189 -12.56 10.08 4.57
N LEU A 190 -12.81 9.39 5.69
CA LEU A 190 -14.14 8.88 6.04
C LEU A 190 -15.15 10.04 6.17
N ALA A 191 -14.73 11.19 6.72
CA ALA A 191 -15.56 12.39 6.77
C ALA A 191 -15.84 12.96 5.37
N LEU A 192 -14.90 12.86 4.43
CA LEU A 192 -15.10 13.25 3.03
C LEU A 192 -16.12 12.36 2.34
N LEU A 193 -16.03 11.04 2.48
CA LEU A 193 -17.01 10.13 1.89
C LEU A 193 -18.42 10.41 2.41
N LYS A 194 -18.57 10.68 3.71
CA LYS A 194 -19.83 11.14 4.31
C LYS A 194 -20.28 12.50 3.76
N TYR A 195 -19.36 13.45 3.59
CA TYR A 195 -19.66 14.77 3.00
C TYR A 195 -20.18 14.65 1.56
N LEU A 196 -19.60 13.74 0.77
CA LEU A 196 -20.01 13.42 -0.59
C LEU A 196 -21.30 12.59 -0.67
N ASN A 197 -21.82 12.15 0.48
CA ASN A 197 -22.98 11.27 0.57
C ASN A 197 -22.83 10.01 -0.29
N THR A 198 -21.64 9.39 -0.23
CA THR A 198 -21.35 8.17 -0.98
C THR A 198 -22.22 7.01 -0.52
N SER A 199 -22.58 6.14 -1.46
CA SER A 199 -23.31 4.90 -1.18
C SER A 199 -22.44 3.86 -0.47
N ASP A 200 -23.08 2.83 0.10
CA ASP A 200 -22.38 1.70 0.74
C ASP A 200 -21.42 0.97 -0.24
N GLU A 201 -21.80 0.87 -1.51
CA GLU A 201 -20.96 0.26 -2.57
C GLU A 201 -19.68 1.09 -2.79
N GLU A 202 -19.80 2.41 -2.86
CA GLU A 202 -18.64 3.30 -3.02
C GLU A 202 -17.73 3.26 -1.78
N MET A 203 -18.34 3.20 -0.59
CA MET A 203 -17.60 3.01 0.67
C MET A 203 -16.83 1.68 0.68
N GLN A 204 -17.44 0.58 0.23
CA GLN A 204 -16.76 -0.72 0.11
C GLN A 204 -15.56 -0.68 -0.82
N MET A 205 -15.58 0.20 -1.83
CA MET A 205 -14.50 0.39 -2.81
C MET A 205 -13.57 1.56 -2.46
N ALA A 206 -13.46 1.92 -1.17
CA ALA A 206 -12.74 3.09 -0.67
C ALA A 206 -11.30 3.29 -1.21
N ASP A 207 -10.55 2.22 -1.48
CA ASP A 207 -9.20 2.33 -2.07
C ASP A 207 -9.19 3.04 -3.42
N ASN A 208 -10.24 2.85 -4.24
CA ASN A 208 -10.40 3.52 -5.54
C ASN A 208 -10.59 5.03 -5.44
N TYR A 209 -10.90 5.54 -4.25
CA TYR A 209 -11.20 6.95 -3.98
C TYR A 209 -10.06 7.65 -3.25
N TYR A 210 -9.36 6.95 -2.34
CA TYR A 210 -8.46 7.58 -1.38
C TYR A 210 -7.37 8.44 -2.00
N SER A 211 -6.52 7.87 -2.86
CA SER A 211 -5.41 8.64 -3.45
C SER A 211 -5.91 9.69 -4.44
N VAL A 212 -6.99 9.38 -5.18
CA VAL A 212 -7.57 10.27 -6.18
C VAL A 212 -8.10 11.53 -5.53
N LEU A 213 -8.97 11.38 -4.52
CA LEU A 213 -9.63 12.48 -3.83
C LEU A 213 -8.69 13.32 -2.97
N GLY A 214 -7.51 12.81 -2.61
CA GLY A 214 -6.53 13.57 -1.83
C GLY A 214 -6.07 14.85 -2.52
N ASN A 215 -6.20 14.92 -3.85
CA ASN A 215 -5.66 16.00 -4.68
C ASN A 215 -4.20 16.31 -4.36
N VAL A 216 -3.40 15.24 -4.27
CA VAL A 216 -1.96 15.28 -4.07
C VAL A 216 -1.33 14.25 -4.99
N TYR A 217 -0.08 14.44 -5.39
CA TYR A 217 0.65 13.33 -6.01
C TYR A 217 1.04 12.33 -4.91
N PRO A 218 0.58 11.06 -4.98
CA PRO A 218 0.89 10.09 -3.94
C PRO A 218 2.41 9.87 -3.87
N GLU A 219 2.97 9.85 -2.65
CA GLU A 219 4.35 9.46 -2.44
C GLU A 219 4.46 7.93 -2.55
N VAL A 220 4.86 7.46 -3.72
CA VAL A 220 4.97 6.03 -4.05
C VAL A 220 6.43 5.59 -4.05
N TRP A 221 6.70 4.42 -3.49
CA TRP A 221 8.01 3.79 -3.35
C TRP A 221 7.97 2.42 -4.02
N PHE A 222 9.01 2.07 -4.78
CA PHE A 222 9.18 0.73 -5.35
C PHE A 222 9.39 -0.28 -4.25
N ASP A 223 8.49 -1.25 -4.16
CA ASP A 223 8.61 -2.39 -3.26
C ASP A 223 9.21 -3.62 -3.96
N GLN A 224 9.55 -4.64 -3.17
CA GLN A 224 10.21 -5.86 -3.60
C GLN A 224 9.27 -6.89 -4.23
N GLY A 225 7.94 -6.75 -4.10
CA GLY A 225 7.02 -7.66 -4.77
C GLY A 225 6.82 -9.00 -4.06
N ILE A 226 6.98 -9.09 -2.73
CA ILE A 226 6.94 -10.39 -2.04
C ILE A 226 5.49 -10.86 -1.84
N GLU A 227 4.98 -11.58 -2.83
CA GLU A 227 3.66 -12.21 -2.78
C GLU A 227 3.67 -13.49 -1.93
N LEU A 228 2.61 -13.67 -1.12
CA LEU A 228 2.33 -14.90 -0.37
C LEU A 228 1.41 -15.85 -1.15
N GLY A 229 0.95 -15.44 -2.33
CA GLY A 229 -0.04 -16.16 -3.12
C GLY A 229 -1.43 -16.15 -2.46
N GLY A 230 -2.26 -17.16 -2.77
CA GLY A 230 -3.63 -17.25 -2.25
C GLY A 230 -4.72 -17.00 -3.29
N GLY A 231 -4.40 -17.17 -4.57
CA GLY A 231 -5.37 -17.15 -5.67
C GLY A 231 -5.58 -15.77 -6.30
N ILE A 232 -6.60 -15.67 -7.16
CA ILE A 232 -6.93 -14.45 -7.91
C ILE A 232 -7.58 -13.45 -6.96
N ALA A 233 -6.97 -12.27 -6.81
CA ALA A 233 -7.54 -11.19 -6.02
C ALA A 233 -8.86 -10.69 -6.63
N PHE A 234 -9.77 -10.21 -5.80
CA PHE A 234 -11.07 -9.67 -6.24
C PHE A 234 -10.99 -8.54 -7.25
N THR A 235 -9.90 -7.79 -7.23
CA THR A 235 -9.60 -6.69 -8.13
C THR A 235 -9.08 -7.15 -9.49
N GLN A 236 -8.70 -8.42 -9.64
CA GLN A 236 -8.14 -8.97 -10.86
C GLN A 236 -9.22 -9.56 -11.78
N GLY A 237 -8.88 -9.66 -13.07
CA GLY A 237 -9.79 -10.09 -14.13
C GLY A 237 -10.65 -8.97 -14.68
N VAL A 238 -11.31 -9.22 -15.82
CA VAL A 238 -12.09 -8.22 -16.57
C VAL A 238 -13.14 -7.54 -15.70
N GLU A 239 -13.91 -8.32 -14.93
CA GLU A 239 -14.94 -7.76 -14.04
C GLU A 239 -14.34 -6.90 -12.93
N GLY A 240 -13.23 -7.34 -12.34
CA GLY A 240 -12.51 -6.59 -11.30
C GLY A 240 -11.97 -5.27 -11.84
N GLU A 241 -11.35 -5.30 -13.01
CA GLU A 241 -10.83 -4.13 -13.70
C GLU A 241 -11.94 -3.14 -14.07
N GLU A 242 -13.05 -3.60 -14.67
CA GLU A 242 -14.19 -2.75 -15.01
C GLU A 242 -14.81 -2.09 -13.78
N ARG A 243 -14.97 -2.85 -12.68
CA ARG A 243 -15.47 -2.32 -11.42
C ARG A 243 -14.53 -1.25 -10.86
N ASN A 244 -13.24 -1.54 -10.77
CA ASN A 244 -12.24 -0.59 -10.27
C ASN A 244 -12.20 0.69 -11.12
N ASN A 245 -12.23 0.55 -12.44
CA ASN A 245 -12.26 1.67 -13.38
C ASN A 245 -13.50 2.55 -13.19
N ARG A 246 -14.67 1.95 -12.94
CA ARG A 246 -15.89 2.70 -12.63
C ARG A 246 -15.74 3.55 -11.37
N HIS A 247 -15.17 2.99 -10.30
CA HIS A 247 -14.97 3.72 -9.04
C HIS A 247 -13.88 4.79 -9.14
N ILE A 248 -12.77 4.53 -9.86
CA ILE A 248 -11.74 5.54 -10.13
C ILE A 248 -12.33 6.70 -10.94
N PHE A 249 -13.14 6.41 -11.97
CA PHE A 249 -13.84 7.43 -12.74
C PHE A 249 -14.80 8.26 -11.88
N GLN A 250 -15.53 7.60 -10.98
CA GLN A 250 -16.43 8.29 -10.05
C GLN A 250 -15.68 9.16 -9.04
N ALA A 251 -14.55 8.69 -8.52
CA ALA A 251 -13.66 9.48 -7.65
C ALA A 251 -13.14 10.73 -8.37
N ALA A 252 -12.72 10.59 -9.63
CA ALA A 252 -12.33 11.72 -10.46
C ALA A 252 -13.48 12.73 -10.62
N LYS A 253 -14.69 12.27 -10.94
CA LYS A 253 -15.86 13.15 -11.04
C LYS A 253 -16.16 13.91 -9.75
N TYR A 254 -16.02 13.27 -8.59
CA TYR A 254 -16.14 13.95 -7.30
C TYR A 254 -15.05 15.02 -7.14
N LEU A 255 -13.80 14.72 -7.50
CA LEU A 255 -12.71 15.69 -7.43
C LEU A 255 -12.96 16.91 -8.33
N ASP A 256 -13.38 16.72 -9.59
CA ASP A 256 -13.75 17.84 -10.47
C ASP A 256 -14.86 18.69 -9.83
N THR A 257 -15.88 18.06 -9.24
CA THR A 257 -16.99 18.76 -8.59
C THR A 257 -16.54 19.57 -7.36
N ILE A 258 -15.63 19.02 -6.54
CA ILE A 258 -15.07 19.71 -5.37
C ILE A 258 -14.25 20.94 -5.80
N MET A 259 -13.56 20.86 -6.94
CA MET A 259 -12.58 21.85 -7.37
C MET A 259 -13.15 22.93 -8.31
N THR A 260 -14.34 22.73 -8.89
CA THR A 260 -14.97 23.65 -9.87
C THR A 260 -15.73 24.81 -9.26
N CYS A 261 -15.80 24.92 -7.93
CA CYS A 261 -16.48 26.03 -7.28
C CYS A 261 -15.64 27.30 -7.33
N GLU A 262 -16.29 28.45 -7.59
CA GLU A 262 -15.63 29.76 -7.74
C GLU A 262 -14.81 30.18 -6.51
N SER A 263 -15.10 29.62 -5.32
CA SER A 263 -14.34 29.84 -4.09
C SER A 263 -14.38 28.60 -3.19
N PRO A 264 -13.41 27.68 -3.31
CA PRO A 264 -13.31 26.55 -2.41
C PRO A 264 -13.02 27.05 -0.97
N PRO A 265 -13.72 26.52 0.05
CA PRO A 265 -14.74 25.49 -0.05
C PRO A 265 -16.11 25.98 -0.55
N CYS A 266 -16.68 25.25 -1.52
CA CYS A 266 -17.95 25.51 -2.23
C CYS A 266 -19.16 25.85 -1.35
N THR A 267 -19.19 25.33 -0.13
CA THR A 267 -20.36 25.38 0.77
C THR A 267 -20.12 26.29 1.97
N GLY A 268 -19.02 27.05 1.99
CA GLY A 268 -18.55 27.78 3.17
C GLY A 268 -18.06 26.87 4.30
N LYS A 269 -18.04 25.55 4.11
CA LYS A 269 -17.53 24.54 5.04
C LYS A 269 -16.28 23.90 4.47
N SER A 270 -15.20 23.87 5.24
CA SER A 270 -13.97 23.16 4.86
C SER A 270 -14.28 21.74 4.36
N VAL A 271 -13.82 21.42 3.14
CA VAL A 271 -13.92 20.07 2.58
C VAL A 271 -12.82 19.24 3.26
N PRO A 272 -13.16 18.18 4.00
CA PRO A 272 -12.15 17.39 4.70
C PRO A 272 -11.27 16.62 3.69
N PHE A 273 -10.07 16.24 4.12
CA PHE A 273 -9.10 15.40 3.40
C PHE A 273 -8.44 16.00 2.15
N VAL A 274 -9.21 16.67 1.29
CA VAL A 274 -8.77 17.22 0.00
C VAL A 274 -7.78 18.37 0.18
N SER A 275 -6.63 18.28 -0.48
CA SER A 275 -5.67 19.38 -0.56
C SER A 275 -6.10 20.41 -1.60
N PHE A 276 -6.06 21.70 -1.24
CA PHE A 276 -6.21 22.81 -2.19
C PHE A 276 -4.87 23.50 -2.48
N GLU A 277 -3.78 23.04 -1.86
CA GLU A 277 -2.45 23.59 -2.06
C GLU A 277 -1.89 23.12 -3.40
N ARG A 278 -1.26 24.02 -4.15
CA ARG A 278 -0.55 23.67 -5.38
C ARG A 278 0.64 22.77 -5.06
N GLN A 279 0.72 21.61 -5.71
CA GLN A 279 1.90 20.74 -5.59
C GLN A 279 2.64 20.61 -6.91
N ALA A 280 3.97 20.54 -6.79
CA ALA A 280 4.83 20.09 -7.88
C ALA A 280 4.82 18.55 -7.96
N PRO A 281 4.98 17.97 -9.15
CA PRO A 281 5.23 16.54 -9.28
C PRO A 281 6.42 16.10 -8.41
N PRO A 282 6.36 14.91 -7.80
CA PRO A 282 7.46 14.40 -6.98
C PRO A 282 8.75 14.31 -7.80
N SER A 283 9.83 14.89 -7.28
CA SER A 283 11.14 14.88 -7.92
C SER A 283 11.92 13.64 -7.51
N GLY A 284 11.61 12.49 -8.13
CA GLY A 284 12.41 11.26 -8.01
C GLY A 284 11.65 10.04 -7.52
N HIS A 285 12.31 8.90 -7.68
CA HIS A 285 11.86 7.56 -7.33
C HIS A 285 12.57 7.08 -6.07
N ARG A 286 11.90 6.19 -5.35
CA ARG A 286 12.35 5.71 -4.04
C ARG A 286 12.24 4.20 -3.96
N ALA A 287 13.16 3.56 -3.28
CA ALA A 287 13.07 2.14 -2.93
C ALA A 287 13.69 1.89 -1.55
N PRO A 288 12.97 1.24 -0.62
CA PRO A 288 13.51 0.89 0.67
C PRO A 288 14.50 -0.28 0.54
N CYS A 289 15.53 -0.28 1.37
CA CYS A 289 16.53 -1.33 1.36
C CYS A 289 16.04 -2.60 2.07
N VAL A 290 16.40 -3.76 1.54
CA VAL A 290 16.28 -5.05 2.22
C VAL A 290 17.43 -5.22 3.22
N GLY A 291 17.14 -5.75 4.41
CA GLY A 291 18.10 -6.01 5.47
C GLY A 291 18.50 -4.79 6.32
N PHE A 292 18.23 -3.56 5.86
CA PHE A 292 18.58 -2.33 6.57
C PHE A 292 17.49 -1.26 6.45
N PRO A 293 17.24 -0.43 7.49
CA PRO A 293 16.29 0.67 7.40
C PRO A 293 16.89 1.87 6.63
N CYS A 294 17.19 1.70 5.35
CA CYS A 294 17.62 2.76 4.43
C CYS A 294 16.64 2.96 3.27
N LEU A 295 16.84 4.05 2.51
CA LEU A 295 15.98 4.46 1.41
C LEU A 295 16.83 4.96 0.25
N LEU A 296 16.88 4.17 -0.82
CA LEU A 296 17.42 4.62 -2.09
C LEU A 296 16.50 5.72 -2.65
N GLU A 297 17.08 6.86 -3.02
CA GLU A 297 16.42 7.93 -3.76
C GLU A 297 17.18 8.18 -5.07
N THR A 298 16.45 8.27 -6.18
CA THR A 298 17.01 8.57 -7.49
C THR A 298 16.18 9.59 -8.25
N THR A 299 16.82 10.54 -8.92
CA THR A 299 16.16 11.48 -9.85
C THR A 299 16.34 11.08 -11.31
N VAL A 300 16.77 9.84 -11.57
CA VAL A 300 16.83 9.28 -12.92
C VAL A 300 15.40 9.11 -13.44
N SER A 301 15.13 9.60 -14.64
CA SER A 301 13.85 9.37 -15.32
C SER A 301 13.76 7.91 -15.72
N LEU A 302 12.79 7.18 -15.18
CA LEU A 302 12.57 5.77 -15.49
C LEU A 302 11.69 5.56 -16.73
N LEU A 303 10.86 6.55 -17.05
CA LEU A 303 10.01 6.57 -18.23
C LEU A 303 10.30 7.84 -19.06
N PRO A 304 9.95 7.83 -20.36
CA PRO A 304 9.85 9.06 -21.13
C PRO A 304 8.91 10.07 -20.46
N ALA A 305 9.13 11.36 -20.71
CA ALA A 305 8.24 12.40 -20.20
C ALA A 305 6.81 12.18 -20.75
N THR A 306 5.85 12.05 -19.85
CA THR A 306 4.43 11.86 -20.17
C THR A 306 3.67 13.19 -20.06
N GLN A 307 2.61 13.34 -20.86
CA GLN A 307 1.73 14.50 -20.76
C GLN A 307 0.81 14.32 -19.56
N ILE A 308 0.99 15.14 -18.53
CA ILE A 308 0.13 15.10 -17.35
C ILE A 308 -1.06 16.05 -17.46
N ASP A 309 -1.05 17.00 -18.40
CA ASP A 309 -2.06 18.05 -18.48
C ASP A 309 -3.30 17.60 -19.24
N VAL A 310 -4.45 17.67 -18.55
CA VAL A 310 -5.77 17.32 -19.07
C VAL A 310 -6.83 18.36 -18.70
N GLU A 311 -7.95 18.32 -19.42
CA GLU A 311 -9.09 19.23 -19.20
C GLU A 311 -9.97 18.85 -18.01
N SER A 312 -9.98 17.57 -17.62
CA SER A 312 -10.83 17.03 -16.54
C SER A 312 -10.15 15.81 -15.93
N THR A 313 -10.38 15.59 -14.63
CA THR A 313 -9.85 14.41 -13.94
C THR A 313 -10.45 13.11 -14.47
N THR A 314 -11.67 13.16 -15.02
CA THR A 314 -12.34 12.00 -15.62
C THR A 314 -11.56 11.42 -16.81
N HIS A 315 -10.61 12.16 -17.37
CA HIS A 315 -9.69 11.68 -18.41
C HIS A 315 -8.55 10.79 -17.89
N MET A 316 -8.40 10.57 -16.58
CA MET A 316 -7.32 9.78 -15.97
C MET A 316 -7.10 8.42 -16.66
N LEU A 317 -8.15 7.61 -16.81
CA LEU A 317 -8.04 6.27 -17.42
C LEU A 317 -7.77 6.33 -18.93
N LYS A 318 -8.27 7.37 -19.61
CA LYS A 318 -7.99 7.60 -21.03
C LYS A 318 -6.52 7.95 -21.25
N ILE A 319 -5.97 8.80 -20.39
CA ILE A 319 -4.56 9.18 -20.42
C ILE A 319 -3.66 8.00 -20.08
N GLU A 320 -4.00 7.20 -19.08
CA GLU A 320 -3.24 5.99 -18.80
C GLU A 320 -3.13 5.09 -20.03
N ARG A 321 -4.25 4.84 -20.71
CA ARG A 321 -4.26 4.03 -21.94
C ARG A 321 -3.38 4.65 -23.01
N HIS A 322 -3.51 5.96 -23.24
CA HIS A 322 -2.69 6.67 -24.21
C HIS A 322 -1.20 6.58 -23.89
N HIS A 323 -0.80 6.79 -22.63
CA HIS A 323 0.58 6.66 -22.21
C HIS A 323 1.09 5.23 -22.41
N ARG A 324 0.31 4.23 -22.00
CA ARG A 324 0.66 2.82 -22.19
C ARG A 324 0.87 2.46 -23.67
N GLU A 325 0.02 2.95 -24.56
CA GLU A 325 0.14 2.76 -26.01
C GLU A 325 1.36 3.50 -26.61
N SER A 326 1.77 4.61 -26.00
CA SER A 326 2.93 5.40 -26.45
C SER A 326 4.28 4.85 -25.99
N LEU A 327 4.29 4.03 -24.93
CA LEU A 327 5.51 3.43 -24.40
C LEU A 327 6.03 2.36 -25.36
N LYS A 328 7.35 2.35 -25.57
CA LYS A 328 7.98 1.23 -26.26
C LYS A 328 7.93 0.02 -25.35
N GLU A 329 7.81 -1.16 -25.96
CA GLU A 329 7.88 -2.42 -25.24
C GLU A 329 9.19 -2.55 -24.44
N THR A 330 10.30 -2.05 -24.99
CA THR A 330 11.60 -2.00 -24.28
C THR A 330 11.56 -1.13 -23.04
N ASP A 331 10.89 0.03 -23.08
CA ASP A 331 10.84 0.95 -21.94
C ASP A 331 9.99 0.35 -20.82
N THR A 332 8.89 -0.31 -21.19
CA THR A 332 8.04 -1.05 -20.24
C THR A 332 8.81 -2.21 -19.61
N ASN A 333 9.51 -3.02 -20.40
CA ASN A 333 10.27 -4.15 -19.91
C ASN A 333 11.43 -3.71 -19.00
N ASP A 334 12.17 -2.66 -19.39
CA ASP A 334 13.24 -2.11 -18.56
C ASP A 334 12.69 -1.62 -17.21
N TYR A 335 11.56 -0.91 -17.21
CA TYR A 335 10.91 -0.43 -15.98
C TYR A 335 10.49 -1.57 -15.04
N LEU A 336 9.92 -2.65 -15.60
CA LEU A 336 9.39 -3.77 -14.82
C LEU A 336 10.46 -4.74 -14.35
N LEU A 337 11.48 -5.01 -15.18
CA LEU A 337 12.51 -6.02 -14.91
C LEU A 337 13.75 -5.44 -14.22
N HIS A 338 13.95 -4.12 -14.31
CA HIS A 338 15.09 -3.44 -13.71
C HIS A 338 14.67 -2.21 -12.87
N PRO A 339 13.69 -2.32 -11.95
CA PRO A 339 13.25 -1.22 -11.11
C PRO A 339 14.33 -0.77 -10.11
N PRO A 340 14.22 0.43 -9.52
CA PRO A 340 15.11 0.87 -8.44
C PRO A 340 15.18 -0.07 -7.24
N SER A 341 14.13 -0.83 -6.93
CA SER A 341 14.13 -1.81 -5.84
C SER A 341 15.20 -2.90 -6.02
N HIS A 342 15.58 -3.24 -7.25
CA HIS A 342 16.65 -4.20 -7.53
C HIS A 342 18.06 -3.68 -7.18
N ALA A 343 18.26 -2.38 -6.94
CA ALA A 343 19.55 -1.90 -6.45
C ALA A 343 19.76 -2.17 -4.95
N VAL A 344 18.69 -2.49 -4.22
CA VAL A 344 18.69 -2.56 -2.75
C VAL A 344 17.92 -3.79 -2.22
N ASP A 345 17.74 -4.81 -3.05
CA ASP A 345 17.03 -6.04 -2.71
C ASP A 345 17.93 -7.13 -2.10
N GLY A 346 19.25 -6.91 -2.11
CA GLY A 346 20.24 -7.84 -1.58
C GLY A 346 20.52 -9.05 -2.47
N LYS A 347 20.02 -9.07 -3.72
CA LYS A 347 20.17 -10.20 -4.65
C LYS A 347 21.25 -9.88 -5.71
N PRO A 348 22.31 -10.71 -5.84
CA PRO A 348 23.36 -10.45 -6.81
C PRO A 348 22.93 -10.64 -8.28
N GLU A 349 21.83 -11.34 -8.53
CA GLU A 349 21.31 -11.64 -9.87
C GLU A 349 20.36 -10.56 -10.44
N THR A 350 19.93 -9.61 -9.61
CA THR A 350 19.09 -8.49 -10.02
C THR A 350 19.92 -7.21 -10.10
N ALA A 351 19.43 -6.23 -10.86
CA ALA A 351 20.05 -4.91 -10.94
C ALA A 351 19.01 -3.85 -11.33
N PHE A 352 19.18 -2.65 -10.78
CA PHE A 352 18.60 -1.44 -11.33
C PHE A 352 19.40 -1.03 -12.58
N CYS A 353 18.73 -0.99 -13.73
CA CYS A 353 19.33 -0.63 -15.01
C CYS A 353 18.73 0.70 -15.49
N LEU A 354 19.59 1.58 -16.00
CA LEU A 354 19.13 2.84 -16.55
C LEU A 354 18.46 2.61 -17.90
N PRO A 355 17.34 3.29 -18.22
CA PRO A 355 16.73 3.21 -19.54
C PRO A 355 17.73 3.56 -20.64
N ARG A 356 17.73 2.82 -21.76
CA ARG A 356 18.70 3.02 -22.84
C ARG A 356 18.69 4.48 -23.33
N GLY A 357 19.89 5.05 -23.47
CA GLY A 357 20.05 6.43 -23.95
C GLY A 357 19.92 7.51 -22.87
N THR A 358 19.68 7.13 -21.60
CA THR A 358 19.83 8.07 -20.48
C THR A 358 21.30 8.17 -20.07
N PHE A 359 21.88 9.37 -20.21
CA PHE A 359 23.13 9.72 -19.56
C PHE A 359 22.81 10.25 -18.16
N VAL A 360 23.38 9.61 -17.14
CA VAL A 360 23.13 9.96 -15.75
C VAL A 360 24.38 10.59 -15.16
N ASP A 361 24.21 11.78 -14.63
CA ASP A 361 25.18 12.40 -13.73
C ASP A 361 25.22 11.58 -12.42
N PRO A 362 26.38 11.06 -11.96
CA PRO A 362 26.49 10.25 -10.75
C PRO A 362 25.89 10.88 -9.49
N TYR A 363 25.65 12.20 -9.45
CA TYR A 363 24.99 12.87 -8.33
C TYR A 363 23.47 12.63 -8.23
N ARG A 364 22.87 11.85 -9.15
CA ARG A 364 21.42 11.59 -9.21
C ARG A 364 20.93 10.37 -8.41
N ILE A 365 21.82 9.62 -7.76
CA ILE A 365 21.47 8.47 -6.92
C ILE A 365 22.02 8.68 -5.50
N ARG A 366 21.20 8.45 -4.48
CA ARG A 366 21.54 8.56 -3.05
C ARG A 366 20.94 7.38 -2.28
N VAL A 367 21.62 6.89 -1.26
CA VAL A 367 21.18 5.81 -0.37
C VAL A 367 21.13 6.31 1.08
#